data_AF-A0A8J3SWU8-F1
#
_entry.id   AF-A0A8J3SWU8-F1
#
_cell.length_a   1.000
_cell.length_b   1.000
_cell.length_c   1.000
_cell.angle_alpha   90.00
_cell.angle_beta   90.00
_cell.angle_gamma   90.00
#
_symmetry.space_group_name_H-M   'P 1'
#
loop_
_entity.id
_entity.type
_entity.pdbx_description
1 polymer ?
#
loop_
_entity_poly.entity_id
_entity_poly.type
_entity_poly.pdbx_seq_one_letter_code
_entity_poly.pdbx_strand_id
1 'polypeptide(L)'
;MLVIQLLRPVVRAVDWTPLAVAGVLALLPVSVIGAGSALDPGISLILLRMTGVLLGAAAGFAVSDAMTASTAATPVPRRLRHRLRCGLAGLTAAAFWAAACAVATARLPRGGTLRVPETAVEAAACVAAGLLAASAAGRVRQGRTAALAGMGGLLAVVAVTMAVRGPYRPWLLPDEDTWAAVHRGWLAVLVLLLVALDLTGRGPRRTR
;
A
#
# COMPACT_ATOMS: atom_id res chain seq x y z
N MET A 1 -19.63 19.64 -6.29
CA MET A 1 -18.89 20.70 -5.55
C MET A 1 -18.47 20.29 -4.13
N LEU A 2 -19.31 19.62 -3.33
CA LEU A 2 -19.00 19.26 -1.93
C LEU A 2 -17.73 18.40 -1.74
N VAL A 3 -17.47 17.44 -2.64
CA VAL A 3 -16.28 16.56 -2.56
C VAL A 3 -14.96 17.33 -2.73
N ILE A 4 -14.91 18.29 -3.65
CA ILE A 4 -13.71 19.11 -3.91
C ILE A 4 -13.40 20.00 -2.70
N GLN A 5 -14.43 20.53 -2.03
CA GLN A 5 -14.25 21.32 -0.81
C GLN A 5 -13.74 20.49 0.38
N LEU A 6 -14.04 19.18 0.41
CA LEU A 6 -13.54 18.26 1.43
C LEU A 6 -12.10 17.77 1.16
N LEU A 7 -11.64 17.79 -0.09
CA LEU A 7 -10.30 17.34 -0.45
C LEU A 7 -9.22 18.16 0.25
N ARG A 8 -9.30 19.49 0.18
CA ARG A 8 -8.31 20.40 0.76
C ARG A 8 -8.08 20.20 2.27
N PRO A 9 -9.11 20.17 3.14
CA PRO A 9 -8.92 19.93 4.56
C PRO A 9 -8.44 18.50 4.85
N VAL A 10 -8.90 17.49 4.10
CA VAL A 10 -8.41 16.12 4.26
C VAL A 10 -6.93 16.02 3.93
N VAL A 11 -6.49 16.60 2.82
CA VAL A 11 -5.07 16.63 2.42
C VAL A 11 -4.22 17.32 3.49
N ARG A 12 -4.66 18.46 4.04
CA ARG A 12 -3.90 19.15 5.10
C ARG A 12 -3.83 18.38 6.42
N ALA A 13 -4.82 17.53 6.71
CA ALA A 13 -4.88 16.76 7.95
C ALA A 13 -4.03 15.47 7.90
N VAL A 14 -3.57 15.06 6.72
CA VAL A 14 -2.75 13.87 6.54
C VAL A 14 -1.28 14.21 6.80
N ASP A 15 -0.62 13.40 7.63
CA ASP A 15 0.84 13.46 7.74
C ASP A 15 1.47 12.77 6.51
N TRP A 16 1.87 13.58 5.54
CA TRP A 16 2.49 13.09 4.30
C TRP A 16 3.95 12.68 4.48
N THR A 17 4.57 13.04 5.61
CA THR A 17 6.00 12.84 5.85
C THR A 17 6.41 11.37 5.69
N PRO A 18 5.73 10.39 6.33
CA PRO A 18 6.11 8.99 6.21
C PRO A 18 5.98 8.46 4.77
N LEU A 19 4.96 8.90 4.04
CA LEU A 19 4.72 8.46 2.67
C LEU A 19 5.70 9.08 1.68
N ALA A 20 6.04 10.36 1.85
CA ALA A 20 7.07 11.03 1.06
C ALA A 20 8.46 10.41 1.30
N VAL A 21 8.83 10.18 2.56
CA VAL A 21 10.10 9.52 2.93
C VAL A 21 10.14 8.10 2.37
N ALA A 22 9.07 7.32 2.53
CA ALA A 22 8.96 5.98 1.96
C ALA A 22 9.04 5.99 0.43
N GLY A 23 8.41 6.97 -0.24
CA GLY A 23 8.49 7.14 -1.69
C GLY A 23 9.92 7.41 -2.17
N VAL A 24 10.64 8.32 -1.51
CA VAL A 24 12.06 8.59 -1.82
C VAL A 24 12.92 7.35 -1.55
N LEU A 25 12.74 6.71 -0.40
CA LEU A 25 13.48 5.50 -0.04
C LEU A 25 13.16 4.30 -0.94
N ALA A 26 11.98 4.24 -1.54
CA ALA A 26 11.62 3.23 -2.52
C ALA A 26 12.30 3.48 -3.88
N LEU A 27 12.38 4.74 -4.31
CA LEU A 27 12.99 5.13 -5.58
C LEU A 27 14.51 5.02 -5.56
N LEU A 28 15.14 5.30 -4.42
CA LEU A 28 16.60 5.38 -4.30
C LEU A 28 17.31 4.05 -4.64
N PRO A 29 16.91 2.88 -4.11
CA PRO A 29 17.49 1.59 -4.49
C PRO A 29 17.33 1.29 -5.98
N VAL A 30 16.14 1.54 -6.54
CA VAL A 30 15.85 1.29 -7.97
C VAL A 30 16.70 2.20 -8.87
N SER A 31 17.07 3.39 -8.39
CA SER A 31 17.87 4.36 -9.13
C SER A 31 19.38 4.11 -8.99
N VAL A 32 19.84 3.69 -7.81
CA VAL A 32 21.27 3.63 -7.46
C VAL A 32 21.88 2.25 -7.65
N ILE A 33 21.14 1.17 -7.40
CA ILE A 33 21.67 -0.20 -7.48
C ILE A 33 22.07 -0.49 -8.92
N GLY A 34 23.36 -0.79 -9.14
CA GLY A 34 23.92 -1.03 -10.48
C GLY A 34 23.91 0.18 -11.40
N ALA A 35 23.98 1.41 -10.86
CA ALA A 35 24.00 2.62 -11.69
C ALA A 35 25.08 2.51 -12.79
N GLY A 36 24.68 2.69 -14.06
CA GLY A 36 25.54 2.49 -15.23
C GLY A 36 25.53 1.08 -15.83
N SER A 37 24.86 0.11 -15.20
CA SER A 37 24.65 -1.24 -15.74
C SER A 37 23.16 -1.57 -15.85
N ALA A 38 22.85 -2.54 -16.72
CA ALA A 38 21.52 -3.09 -16.87
C ALA A 38 21.10 -3.81 -15.58
N LEU A 39 19.87 -3.55 -15.14
CA LEU A 39 19.32 -4.14 -13.94
C LEU A 39 18.76 -5.53 -14.27
N ASP A 40 19.16 -6.54 -13.49
CA ASP A 40 18.61 -7.89 -13.61
C ASP A 40 17.08 -7.89 -13.39
N PRO A 41 16.29 -8.59 -14.22
CA PRO A 41 14.83 -8.64 -14.07
C PRO A 41 14.38 -9.19 -12.71
N GLY A 42 15.08 -10.18 -12.15
CA GLY A 42 14.79 -10.75 -10.84
C GLY A 42 15.04 -9.74 -9.71
N ILE A 43 16.16 -9.02 -9.75
CA ILE A 43 16.45 -7.92 -8.82
C ILE A 43 15.38 -6.82 -8.94
N SER A 44 15.02 -6.44 -10.17
CA SER A 44 13.98 -5.43 -10.43
C SER A 44 12.65 -5.80 -9.79
N LEU A 45 12.23 -7.05 -9.92
CA LEU A 45 11.01 -7.57 -9.28
C LEU A 45 11.08 -7.48 -7.76
N ILE A 46 12.19 -7.90 -7.15
CA ILE A 46 12.38 -7.85 -5.70
C ILE A 46 12.29 -6.39 -5.21
N LEU A 47 12.95 -5.46 -5.89
CA LEU A 47 12.91 -4.03 -5.53
C LEU A 47 11.49 -3.45 -5.62
N LEU A 48 10.70 -3.83 -6.63
CA LEU A 48 9.32 -3.38 -6.76
C LEU A 48 8.39 -3.98 -5.69
N ARG A 49 8.65 -5.23 -5.28
CA ARG A 49 7.94 -5.85 -4.14
C ARG A 49 8.27 -5.13 -2.84
N MET A 50 9.55 -4.87 -2.57
CA MET A 50 9.99 -4.12 -1.39
C MET A 50 9.41 -2.69 -1.38
N THR A 51 9.34 -2.06 -2.55
CA THR A 51 8.66 -0.77 -2.73
C THR A 51 7.18 -0.85 -2.36
N GLY A 52 6.46 -1.86 -2.85
CA GLY A 52 5.05 -2.09 -2.49
C GLY A 52 4.83 -2.28 -0.99
N VAL A 53 5.70 -3.07 -0.34
CA VAL A 53 5.65 -3.29 1.11
C VAL A 53 5.95 -2.00 1.89
N LEU A 54 6.99 -1.26 1.51
CA LEU A 54 7.38 -0.01 2.16
C LEU A 54 6.30 1.07 2.03
N LEU A 55 5.74 1.23 0.84
CA LEU A 55 4.64 2.16 0.58
C LEU A 55 3.37 1.75 1.33
N GLY A 56 3.06 0.45 1.41
CA GLY A 56 1.93 -0.02 2.20
C GLY A 56 2.08 0.22 3.70
N ALA A 57 3.29 0.04 4.23
CA ALA A 57 3.60 0.35 5.63
C ALA A 57 3.44 1.86 5.91
N ALA A 58 3.88 2.71 4.97
CA ALA A 58 3.76 4.16 5.10
C ALA A 58 2.32 4.67 4.90
N ALA A 59 1.53 4.04 4.02
CA ALA A 59 0.15 4.42 3.75
C ALA A 59 -0.74 4.35 5.00
N GLY A 60 -0.43 3.46 5.95
CA GLY A 60 -1.11 3.39 7.24
C GLY A 60 -1.02 4.68 8.07
N PHE A 61 0.08 5.44 7.96
CA PHE A 61 0.24 6.72 8.64
C PHE A 61 -0.71 7.78 8.10
N ALA A 62 -1.03 7.74 6.81
CA ALA A 62 -1.97 8.68 6.20
C ALA A 62 -3.42 8.49 6.67
N VAL A 63 -3.77 7.31 7.22
CA VAL A 63 -5.09 7.02 7.77
C VAL A 63 -5.19 7.37 9.26
N SER A 64 -4.06 7.36 9.97
CA SER A 64 -3.98 7.71 11.38
C SER A 64 -4.21 9.21 11.60
N ASP A 65 -5.38 9.56 12.12
CA ASP A 65 -5.79 10.95 12.31
C ASP A 65 -5.38 11.47 13.69
N ALA A 66 -4.32 12.27 13.74
CA ALA A 66 -3.91 12.98 14.96
C ALA A 66 -4.96 14.03 15.41
N MET A 67 -5.81 14.51 14.48
CA MET A 67 -6.82 15.53 14.72
C MET A 67 -8.24 14.96 14.84
N THR A 68 -8.39 13.65 15.08
CA THR A 68 -9.72 13.01 15.17
C THR A 68 -10.57 13.67 16.27
N ALA A 69 -9.93 14.09 17.36
CA ALA A 69 -10.59 14.78 18.48
C ALA A 69 -11.13 16.16 18.08
N SER A 70 -10.37 16.94 17.31
CA SER A 70 -10.75 18.31 16.91
C SER A 70 -11.71 18.36 15.73
N THR A 71 -11.76 17.31 14.89
CA THR A 71 -12.61 17.26 13.69
C THR A 71 -13.96 16.57 13.91
N ALA A 72 -14.23 16.07 15.12
CA ALA A 72 -15.47 15.37 15.47
C ALA A 72 -16.73 16.22 15.27
N ALA A 73 -16.62 17.56 15.37
CA ALA A 73 -17.73 18.49 15.19
C ALA A 73 -18.12 18.74 13.71
N THR A 74 -17.34 18.25 12.75
CA THR A 74 -17.66 18.48 11.32
C THR A 74 -18.79 17.56 10.85
N PRO A 75 -19.80 18.07 10.13
CA PRO A 75 -21.00 17.33 9.72
C PRO A 75 -20.77 16.28 8.62
N VAL A 76 -19.51 15.88 8.39
CA VAL A 76 -19.14 14.95 7.32
C VAL A 76 -19.22 13.51 7.83
N PRO A 77 -19.88 12.59 7.09
CA PRO A 77 -19.91 11.19 7.46
C PRO A 77 -18.50 10.61 7.61
N ARG A 78 -18.25 9.90 8.72
CA ARG A 78 -16.96 9.24 9.00
C ARG A 78 -16.52 8.33 7.85
N ARG A 79 -17.46 7.63 7.21
CA ARG A 79 -17.20 6.75 6.06
C ARG A 79 -16.62 7.50 4.86
N LEU A 80 -17.11 8.70 4.57
CA LEU A 80 -16.62 9.49 3.44
C LEU A 80 -15.20 9.99 3.71
N ARG A 81 -14.92 10.53 4.91
CA ARG A 81 -13.56 10.97 5.29
C ARG A 81 -12.57 9.81 5.24
N HIS A 82 -12.97 8.65 5.76
CA HIS A 82 -12.13 7.45 5.74
C HIS A 82 -11.80 6.99 4.32
N ARG A 83 -12.81 6.88 3.44
CA ARG A 83 -12.61 6.52 2.03
C ARG A 83 -11.73 7.51 1.30
N LEU A 84 -11.92 8.82 1.52
CA LEU A 84 -11.06 9.84 0.92
C LEU A 84 -9.61 9.72 1.36
N ARG A 85 -9.34 9.48 2.66
CA ARG A 85 -7.98 9.28 3.17
C ARG A 85 -7.33 8.03 2.59
N CYS A 86 -8.01 6.88 2.64
CA CYS A 86 -7.49 5.65 2.06
C CYS A 86 -7.27 5.77 0.56
N GLY A 87 -8.19 6.44 -0.15
CA GLY A 87 -8.06 6.71 -1.59
C GLY A 87 -6.86 7.59 -1.90
N LEU A 88 -6.69 8.71 -1.20
CA LEU A 88 -5.55 9.63 -1.41
C LEU A 88 -4.21 8.97 -1.05
N ALA A 89 -4.15 8.23 0.06
CA ALA A 89 -2.97 7.48 0.46
C ALA A 89 -2.62 6.39 -0.57
N GLY A 90 -3.62 5.63 -1.02
CA GLY A 90 -3.47 4.61 -2.05
C GLY A 90 -3.03 5.17 -3.40
N LEU A 91 -3.62 6.29 -3.85
CA LEU A 91 -3.22 6.96 -5.09
C LEU A 91 -1.79 7.49 -5.02
N THR A 92 -1.40 8.06 -3.88
CA THR A 92 -0.03 8.58 -3.70
C THR A 92 0.99 7.43 -3.67
N ALA A 93 0.67 6.34 -2.97
CA ALA A 93 1.47 5.12 -3.02
C ALA A 93 1.57 4.56 -4.45
N ALA A 94 0.46 4.50 -5.18
CA ALA A 94 0.43 4.04 -6.57
C ALA A 94 1.31 4.92 -7.48
N ALA A 95 1.34 6.24 -7.27
CA ALA A 95 2.19 7.16 -8.02
C ALA A 95 3.69 6.89 -7.76
N PHE A 96 4.10 6.72 -6.50
CA PHE A 96 5.49 6.38 -6.17
C PHE A 96 5.88 5.00 -6.71
N TRP A 97 4.99 4.01 -6.61
CA TRP A 97 5.24 2.68 -7.16
C TRP A 97 5.35 2.71 -8.69
N ALA A 98 4.48 3.46 -9.37
CA ALA A 98 4.53 3.64 -10.82
C ALA A 98 5.83 4.34 -11.26
N ALA A 99 6.29 5.33 -10.51
CA ALA A 99 7.59 5.94 -10.73
C ALA A 99 8.74 4.93 -10.57
N ALA A 100 8.71 4.11 -9.52
CA ALA A 100 9.71 3.05 -9.33
C ALA A 100 9.67 2.03 -10.47
N CYS A 101 8.48 1.66 -10.95
CA CYS A 101 8.28 0.78 -12.09
C CYS A 101 8.82 1.40 -13.39
N ALA A 102 8.59 2.69 -13.62
CA ALA A 102 9.13 3.42 -14.78
C ALA A 102 10.66 3.42 -14.76
N VAL A 103 11.29 3.68 -13.60
CA VAL A 103 12.75 3.62 -13.46
C VAL A 103 13.26 2.19 -13.67
N ALA A 104 12.62 1.18 -13.07
CA ALA A 104 13.03 -0.22 -13.22
C ALA A 104 12.95 -0.67 -14.68
N THR A 105 11.85 -0.37 -15.37
CA THR A 105 11.65 -0.75 -16.78
C THR A 105 12.64 -0.04 -17.72
N ALA A 106 12.95 1.23 -17.48
CA ALA A 106 13.95 1.97 -18.25
C ALA A 106 15.39 1.40 -18.12
N ARG A 107 15.64 0.60 -17.07
CA ARG A 107 16.97 0.05 -16.76
C ARG A 107 17.12 -1.43 -17.12
N LEU A 108 16.10 -2.07 -17.67
CA LEU A 108 16.17 -3.46 -18.11
C LEU A 108 17.10 -3.62 -19.32
N PRO A 109 17.76 -4.78 -19.47
CA PRO A 109 18.49 -5.11 -20.69
C PRO A 109 17.54 -5.16 -21.89
N ARG A 110 18.08 -4.98 -23.11
CA ARG A 110 17.29 -5.11 -24.34
C ARG A 110 16.64 -6.50 -24.41
N GLY A 111 15.31 -6.54 -24.54
CA GLY A 111 14.53 -7.77 -24.52
C GLY A 111 14.09 -8.25 -23.13
N GLY A 112 14.53 -7.59 -22.06
CA GLY A 112 14.04 -7.84 -20.70
C GLY A 112 12.61 -7.32 -20.54
N THR A 113 11.69 -8.18 -20.10
CA THR A 113 10.29 -7.82 -19.85
C THR A 113 9.97 -7.90 -18.37
N LEU A 114 9.30 -6.88 -17.84
CA LEU A 114 8.74 -6.90 -16.49
C LEU A 114 7.24 -7.19 -16.57
N ARG A 115 6.75 -8.10 -15.72
CA ARG A 115 5.31 -8.37 -15.57
C ARG A 115 4.65 -7.29 -14.68
N VAL A 116 4.53 -6.09 -15.25
CA VAL A 116 4.02 -4.88 -14.55
C VAL A 116 2.62 -5.09 -13.96
N PRO A 117 1.63 -5.63 -14.71
CA PRO A 117 0.26 -5.74 -14.18
C PRO A 117 0.19 -6.62 -12.93
N GLU A 118 0.87 -7.75 -12.96
CA GLU A 118 0.88 -8.73 -11.86
C GLU A 118 1.59 -8.20 -10.62
N THR A 119 2.74 -7.55 -10.80
CA THR A 119 3.47 -6.91 -9.71
C THR A 119 2.75 -5.71 -9.12
N ALA A 120 1.96 -5.00 -9.92
CA ALA A 120 1.09 -3.93 -9.44
C ALA A 120 -0.01 -4.47 -8.51
N VAL A 121 -0.55 -5.67 -8.78
CA VAL A 121 -1.55 -6.31 -7.91
C VAL A 121 -0.94 -6.67 -6.55
N GLU A 122 0.26 -7.23 -6.52
CA GLU A 122 0.99 -7.52 -5.27
C GLU A 122 1.19 -6.23 -4.45
N ALA A 123 1.69 -5.17 -5.09
CA ALA A 123 1.91 -3.89 -4.44
C ALA A 123 0.61 -3.25 -3.93
N ALA A 124 -0.45 -3.28 -4.74
CA ALA A 124 -1.77 -2.80 -4.33
C ALA A 124 -2.33 -3.58 -3.14
N ALA A 125 -2.11 -4.90 -3.09
CA ALA A 125 -2.51 -5.72 -1.95
C ALA A 125 -1.72 -5.37 -0.69
N CYS A 126 -0.39 -5.14 -0.78
CA CYS A 126 0.41 -4.65 0.34
C CYS A 126 -0.09 -3.30 0.87
N VAL A 127 -0.41 -2.37 -0.03
CA VAL A 127 -0.96 -1.06 0.34
C VAL A 127 -2.33 -1.19 1.00
N ALA A 128 -3.24 -1.99 0.43
CA ALA A 128 -4.55 -2.24 1.00
C ALA A 128 -4.46 -2.92 2.37
N ALA A 129 -3.55 -3.87 2.56
CA ALA A 129 -3.29 -4.54 3.83
C ALA A 129 -2.76 -3.58 4.90
N GLY A 130 -1.79 -2.72 4.55
CA GLY A 130 -1.27 -1.69 5.47
C GLY A 130 -2.35 -0.69 5.89
N LEU A 131 -3.16 -0.22 4.93
CA LEU A 131 -4.32 0.65 5.21
C LEU A 131 -5.34 -0.05 6.10
N LEU A 132 -5.68 -1.30 5.82
CA LEU A 132 -6.64 -2.08 6.60
C LEU A 132 -6.16 -2.31 8.03
N ALA A 133 -4.90 -2.72 8.20
CA ALA A 133 -4.30 -2.96 9.51
C ALA A 133 -4.27 -1.68 10.36
N ALA A 134 -3.86 -0.54 9.77
CA ALA A 134 -3.89 0.76 10.46
C ALA A 134 -5.32 1.19 10.81
N SER A 135 -6.29 0.94 9.92
CA SER A 135 -7.71 1.26 10.14
C SER A 135 -8.33 0.43 11.26
N ALA A 136 -7.98 -0.86 11.34
CA ALA A 136 -8.40 -1.75 12.39
C ALA A 136 -7.76 -1.37 13.74
N ALA A 137 -6.45 -1.12 13.76
CA ALA A 137 -5.72 -0.67 14.94
C ALA A 137 -6.25 0.69 15.45
N GLY A 138 -6.62 1.58 14.52
CA GLY A 138 -7.24 2.89 14.78
C GLY A 138 -8.55 2.85 15.57
N ARG A 139 -9.18 1.67 15.70
CA ARG A 139 -10.37 1.46 16.53
C ARG A 139 -10.05 1.28 18.01
N VAL A 140 -8.85 0.83 18.33
CA VAL A 140 -8.40 0.50 19.69
C VAL A 140 -7.39 1.53 20.20
N ARG A 141 -6.50 1.99 19.32
CA ARG A 141 -5.45 2.97 19.61
C ARG A 141 -5.60 4.15 18.64
N GLN A 142 -5.20 5.36 19.07
CA GLN A 142 -5.28 6.55 18.23
C GLN A 142 -3.89 7.09 17.88
N GLY A 143 -3.82 7.87 16.79
CA GLY A 143 -2.59 8.51 16.34
C GLY A 143 -1.50 7.51 15.95
N ARG A 144 -0.25 7.93 16.09
CA ARG A 144 0.95 7.22 15.58
C ARG A 144 1.06 5.76 16.03
N THR A 145 0.52 5.42 17.20
CA THR A 145 0.49 4.03 17.69
C THR A 145 -0.34 3.10 16.81
N ALA A 146 -1.45 3.57 16.25
CA ALA A 146 -2.26 2.81 15.31
C ALA A 146 -1.55 2.60 13.97
N ALA A 147 -0.82 3.61 13.50
CA ALA A 147 -0.02 3.52 12.29
C ALA A 147 1.13 2.51 12.43
N LEU A 148 1.85 2.54 13.58
CA LEU A 148 2.91 1.57 13.88
C LEU A 148 2.36 0.14 14.01
N ALA A 149 1.19 -0.04 14.63
CA ALA A 149 0.52 -1.33 14.67
C ALA A 149 0.12 -1.80 13.26
N GLY A 150 -0.33 -0.90 12.39
CA GLY A 150 -0.62 -1.20 10.99
C GLY A 150 0.62 -1.66 10.21
N MET A 151 1.73 -0.94 10.36
CA MET A 151 3.04 -1.32 9.81
C MET A 151 3.48 -2.70 10.32
N GLY A 152 3.44 -2.91 11.64
CA GLY A 152 3.78 -4.20 12.25
C GLY A 152 2.90 -5.35 11.74
N GLY A 153 1.60 -5.10 11.58
CA GLY A 153 0.65 -6.06 11.02
C GLY A 153 0.99 -6.42 9.57
N LEU A 154 1.29 -5.44 8.71
CA LEU A 154 1.73 -5.69 7.34
C LEU A 154 3.03 -6.49 7.30
N LEU A 155 4.03 -6.09 8.08
CA LEU A 155 5.32 -6.79 8.13
C LEU A 155 5.18 -8.22 8.64
N ALA A 156 4.30 -8.48 9.61
CA ALA A 156 3.99 -9.83 10.07
C ALA A 156 3.35 -10.67 8.95
N VAL A 157 2.40 -10.11 8.20
CA VAL A 157 1.80 -10.80 7.04
C VAL A 157 2.85 -11.10 5.97
N VAL A 158 3.73 -10.14 5.65
CA VAL A 158 4.82 -10.35 4.70
C VAL A 158 5.80 -11.43 5.20
N ALA A 159 6.18 -11.41 6.47
CA ALA A 159 7.06 -12.41 7.06
C ALA A 159 6.44 -13.82 7.02
N VAL A 160 5.15 -13.94 7.37
CA VAL A 160 4.43 -15.22 7.30
C VAL A 160 4.34 -15.72 5.87
N THR A 161 3.97 -14.87 4.91
CA THR A 161 3.84 -15.25 3.49
C THR A 161 5.19 -15.61 2.86
N MET A 162 6.30 -15.02 3.32
CA MET A 162 7.66 -15.42 2.94
C MET A 162 8.04 -16.80 3.48
N ALA A 163 7.54 -17.19 4.66
CA ALA A 163 7.82 -18.49 5.27
C ALA A 163 7.00 -19.64 4.65
N VAL A 164 5.92 -19.34 3.91
CA VAL A 164 5.09 -20.36 3.25
C VAL A 164 5.90 -21.06 2.15
N ARG A 165 6.04 -22.38 2.30
CA ARG A 165 6.63 -23.26 1.30
C ARG A 165 5.53 -23.98 0.51
N GLY A 166 5.81 -24.28 -0.75
CA GLY A 166 4.92 -25.07 -1.61
C GLY A 166 4.80 -24.50 -3.04
N PRO A 167 4.02 -25.17 -3.90
CA PRO A 167 3.88 -24.81 -5.31
C PRO A 167 3.14 -23.48 -5.53
N TYR A 168 2.40 -23.01 -4.52
CA TYR A 168 1.61 -21.77 -4.54
C TYR A 168 2.14 -20.73 -3.54
N ARG A 169 3.46 -20.64 -3.40
CA ARG A 169 4.08 -19.60 -2.56
C ARG A 169 3.65 -18.20 -3.07
N PRO A 170 3.32 -17.25 -2.19
CA PRO A 170 2.82 -15.94 -2.62
C PRO A 170 3.83 -15.13 -3.45
N TRP A 171 5.12 -15.40 -3.28
CA TRP A 171 6.21 -14.61 -3.84
C TRP A 171 7.03 -15.44 -4.85
N LEU A 172 6.41 -15.79 -5.97
CA LEU A 172 7.05 -16.55 -7.07
C LEU A 172 8.03 -15.68 -7.88
N LEU A 173 8.96 -16.30 -8.60
CA LEU A 173 9.67 -15.66 -9.70
C LEU A 173 8.86 -15.75 -11.02
N PRO A 174 9.07 -14.84 -11.99
CA PRO A 174 8.24 -14.71 -13.20
C PRO A 174 8.17 -15.96 -14.10
N ASP A 175 9.18 -16.81 -14.03
CA ASP A 175 9.37 -17.95 -14.93
C ASP A 175 8.80 -19.26 -14.37
N GLU A 176 8.09 -19.20 -13.24
CA GLU A 176 7.46 -20.38 -12.64
C GLU A 176 6.06 -20.64 -13.26
N ASP A 177 5.77 -21.90 -13.59
CA ASP A 177 4.52 -22.33 -14.25
C ASP A 177 3.24 -21.93 -13.47
N THR A 178 3.35 -21.76 -12.16
CA THR A 178 2.23 -21.41 -11.28
C THR A 178 1.98 -19.90 -11.16
N TRP A 179 2.76 -19.04 -11.84
CA TRP A 179 2.68 -17.57 -11.77
C TRP A 179 1.26 -17.03 -11.93
N ALA A 180 0.56 -17.45 -13.00
CA ALA A 180 -0.78 -16.96 -13.32
C ALA A 180 -1.83 -17.41 -12.29
N ALA A 181 -1.64 -18.56 -11.64
CA ALA A 181 -2.52 -19.04 -10.58
C ALA A 181 -2.34 -18.23 -9.30
N VAL A 182 -1.10 -17.98 -8.89
CA VAL A 182 -0.78 -17.20 -7.70
C VAL A 182 -1.25 -15.74 -7.83
N HIS A 183 -1.12 -15.12 -9.01
CA HIS A 183 -1.59 -13.75 -9.21
C HIS A 183 -3.12 -13.61 -9.23
N ARG A 184 -3.84 -14.65 -9.66
CA ARG A 184 -5.30 -14.72 -9.43
C ARG A 184 -5.61 -14.78 -7.93
N GLY A 185 -4.80 -15.50 -7.16
CA GLY A 185 -4.87 -15.49 -5.69
C GLY A 185 -4.65 -14.09 -5.10
N TRP A 186 -3.62 -13.37 -5.54
CA TRP A 186 -3.37 -11.98 -5.13
C TRP A 186 -4.52 -11.05 -5.48
N LEU A 187 -5.13 -11.20 -6.66
CA LEU A 187 -6.30 -10.41 -7.05
C LEU A 187 -7.50 -10.69 -6.13
N ALA A 188 -7.75 -11.95 -5.81
CA ALA A 188 -8.80 -12.32 -4.84
C ALA A 188 -8.52 -11.72 -3.45
N VAL A 189 -7.27 -11.78 -2.98
CA VAL A 189 -6.84 -11.15 -1.72
C VAL A 189 -7.04 -9.64 -1.76
N LEU A 190 -6.67 -8.98 -2.85
CA LEU A 190 -6.87 -7.54 -3.01
C LEU A 190 -8.36 -7.16 -2.91
N VAL A 191 -9.24 -7.90 -3.60
CA VAL A 191 -10.70 -7.68 -3.50
C VAL A 191 -11.18 -7.84 -2.07
N LEU A 192 -10.75 -8.90 -1.36
CA LEU A 192 -11.10 -9.12 0.04
C LEU A 192 -10.63 -7.98 0.95
N LEU A 193 -9.40 -7.49 0.74
CA LEU A 193 -8.83 -6.36 1.50
C LEU A 193 -9.61 -5.07 1.26
N LEU A 194 -10.00 -4.78 0.02
CA LEU A 194 -10.80 -3.60 -0.33
C LEU A 194 -12.21 -3.66 0.29
N VAL A 195 -12.84 -4.84 0.26
CA VAL A 195 -14.13 -5.06 0.91
C VAL A 195 -14.00 -4.87 2.42
N ALA A 196 -12.99 -5.48 3.06
CA ALA A 196 -12.73 -5.32 4.48
C ALA A 196 -12.46 -3.85 4.85
N LEU A 197 -11.72 -3.11 4.01
CA LEU A 197 -11.45 -1.69 4.23
C LEU A 197 -12.75 -0.87 4.17
N ASP A 198 -13.66 -1.14 3.21
CA ASP A 198 -14.97 -0.50 3.18
C ASP A 198 -15.81 -0.80 4.43
N LEU A 199 -15.76 -2.05 4.90
CA LEU A 199 -16.42 -2.45 6.15
C LEU A 199 -15.82 -1.72 7.35
N THR A 200 -14.49 -1.48 7.36
CA THR A 200 -13.87 -0.76 8.48
C THR A 200 -14.37 0.67 8.64
N GLY A 201 -14.75 1.31 7.53
CA GLY A 201 -15.35 2.64 7.49
C GLY A 201 -16.82 2.72 7.94
N ARG A 202 -17.51 1.58 8.12
CA ARG A 202 -18.85 1.53 8.71
C ARG A 202 -18.69 1.62 10.23
N GLY A 203 -18.99 2.78 10.81
CA GLY A 203 -18.97 2.96 12.27
C GLY A 203 -19.95 1.99 12.96
N PRO A 204 -19.82 1.76 14.28
CA PRO A 204 -20.79 0.93 15.00
C PRO A 204 -22.20 1.50 14.78
N ARG A 205 -23.15 0.62 14.42
CA ARG A 205 -24.58 0.97 14.46
C ARG A 205 -24.86 1.40 15.89
N ARG A 206 -25.27 2.65 16.09
CA ARG A 206 -25.85 3.08 17.38
C ARG A 206 -27.08 2.22 17.59
N THR A 207 -26.95 1.14 18.35
CA THR A 207 -28.08 0.51 19.02
C THR A 207 -28.56 1.55 20.04
N ARG A 208 -29.73 2.14 19.74
CA ARG A 208 -30.48 2.93 20.71
C ARG A 208 -31.03 2.03 21.78
#